data_AF-A0A8C9BVH1-F1
#
_entry.id   AF-A0A8C9BVH1-F1
#
_cell.length_a   1.000
_cell.length_b   1.000
_cell.length_c   1.000
_cell.angle_alpha   90.00
_cell.angle_beta   90.00
_cell.angle_gamma   90.00
#
_symmetry.space_group_name_H-M   'P 1'
#
loop_
_entity.id
_entity.type
_entity.pdbx_description
1 polymer ?
#
loop_
_entity_poly.entity_id
_entity_poly.type
_entity_poly.pdbx_seq_one_letter_code
_entity_poly.pdbx_strand_id
1 'polypeptide(L)'
;MNWQRLWLRFLLPMTVSCWALGPGEKEAAVDYLLQYGYLQNPLEGPDDFRPEDIIEALRAFQEASELPVSGQLDDATRARMKRPRCGLEDPFNQKTFKYLLLGRWRKKHLTFRILNLPSTLPSYTARAALLQAFQYWSNVAPLTFREVKAGWADIRLSFHGRQSPYCSSTFDGPGQVLAHADIPELGSVHFDEDELWTEETYRGVNLRIIAAHELGHALGLGHSRYTQALMAPVYAGYRPHFKLHPDDVAGIQALYGKKSPETEDEEEEMELPTVPQVPTEPSPMPDPCSGELDAMMLGPRGKTYAFKGNYVWTVTDSGLGPLFQVSALWEGLPGNLDAAVYSPRTQWIHFFKGDKVWRYVNFKMSPGFPKKLNRVEPNLDAALYWPLNKKVFLFKGSGYWQWDELAQTDFSRYPKPTKGLFTGVPDQPSGAMSWRDGRVYFFKGKQYWRLNRQLRVEKGYPRDIAHNWMHCRPQTPDTTPSDGDTTSSATGTTLDTTSLAIDITLNTDHSARDTILDITPSDTASTTLLFLGNATLPEI
;
A
#
# COMPACT_ATOMS: atom_id res chain seq x y z
N MET A 1 35.31 -77.40 -8.62
CA MET A 1 35.24 -77.37 -7.15
C MET A 1 35.11 -75.91 -6.71
N ASN A 2 34.13 -75.65 -5.85
CA ASN A 2 33.45 -74.39 -5.49
C ASN A 2 34.29 -73.13 -5.20
N TRP A 3 33.85 -72.00 -5.77
CA TRP A 3 34.28 -70.61 -5.46
C TRP A 3 33.12 -69.78 -4.85
N GLN A 4 32.29 -70.38 -3.99
CA GLN A 4 31.04 -69.78 -3.51
C GLN A 4 31.00 -69.36 -2.03
N ARG A 5 32.13 -69.15 -1.35
CA ARG A 5 32.12 -68.67 0.05
C ARG A 5 33.19 -67.63 0.34
N LEU A 6 32.93 -66.38 -0.07
CA LEU A 6 33.54 -65.19 0.53
C LEU A 6 32.67 -63.94 0.27
N TRP A 7 31.34 -64.12 0.29
CA TRP A 7 30.38 -63.03 0.51
C TRP A 7 30.09 -62.97 2.01
N LEU A 8 30.48 -61.88 2.68
CA LEU A 8 29.90 -61.27 3.89
C LEU A 8 31.00 -60.60 4.71
N ARG A 9 31.28 -59.33 4.39
CA ARG A 9 31.65 -58.23 5.32
C ARG A 9 32.19 -57.08 4.50
N PHE A 10 31.32 -56.12 4.17
CA PHE A 10 31.54 -54.68 4.00
C PHE A 10 30.37 -54.09 3.18
N LEU A 11 29.17 -54.20 3.74
CA LEU A 11 28.08 -53.27 3.47
C LEU A 11 27.77 -52.58 4.80
N LEU A 12 28.58 -51.58 5.14
CA LEU A 12 28.11 -50.53 6.04
C LEU A 12 27.09 -49.74 5.24
N PRO A 13 25.83 -49.62 5.69
CA PRO A 13 24.94 -48.63 5.10
C PRO A 13 25.57 -47.27 5.37
N MET A 14 25.91 -46.52 4.30
CA MET A 14 25.96 -45.07 4.41
C MET A 14 24.54 -44.65 4.78
N THR A 15 24.27 -44.58 6.07
CA THR A 15 23.14 -43.82 6.58
C THR A 15 23.44 -42.38 6.18
N VAL A 16 22.82 -41.92 5.10
CA VAL A 16 22.57 -40.49 4.92
C VAL A 16 21.74 -40.11 6.14
N SER A 17 22.39 -39.51 7.13
CA SER A 17 21.70 -38.88 8.23
C SER A 17 20.89 -37.75 7.63
N CYS A 18 19.62 -38.03 7.35
CA CYS A 18 18.62 -37.01 7.15
C CYS A 18 18.45 -36.37 8.53
N TRP A 19 19.22 -35.31 8.79
CA TRP A 19 19.01 -34.49 9.97
C TRP A 19 17.60 -33.94 9.83
N ALA A 20 16.68 -34.46 10.65
CA ALA A 20 15.35 -33.91 10.74
C ALA A 20 15.48 -32.44 11.14
N LEU A 21 15.10 -31.54 10.23
CA LEU A 21 15.06 -30.09 10.46
C LEU A 21 14.34 -29.79 11.77
N GLY A 22 14.97 -28.98 12.62
CA GLY A 22 14.37 -28.52 13.87
C GLY A 22 13.12 -27.66 13.59
N PRO A 23 12.10 -27.67 14.47
CA PRO A 23 10.87 -26.89 14.29
C PRO A 23 11.13 -25.40 14.02
N GLY A 24 12.06 -24.77 14.74
CA GLY A 24 12.37 -23.34 14.58
C GLY A 24 13.05 -22.96 13.26
N GLU A 25 13.75 -23.89 12.60
CA GLU A 25 14.36 -23.60 11.28
C GLU A 25 13.33 -23.60 10.16
N LYS A 26 12.27 -24.38 10.30
CA LYS A 26 11.15 -24.38 9.34
C LYS A 26 10.30 -23.13 9.50
N GLU A 27 10.03 -22.71 10.73
CA GLU A 27 9.29 -21.49 11.04
C GLU A 27 9.99 -20.25 10.45
N ALA A 28 11.29 -20.09 10.69
CA ALA A 28 12.07 -18.99 10.13
C ALA A 28 12.08 -18.95 8.59
N ALA A 29 12.03 -20.11 7.92
CA ALA A 29 11.92 -20.17 6.47
C ALA A 29 10.53 -19.76 5.96
N VAL A 30 9.46 -20.10 6.69
CA VAL A 30 8.10 -19.67 6.37
C VAL A 30 7.97 -18.16 6.54
N ASP A 31 8.48 -17.61 7.64
CA ASP A 31 8.51 -16.17 7.90
C ASP A 31 9.25 -15.41 6.79
N TYR A 32 10.40 -15.93 6.36
CA TYR A 32 11.14 -15.39 5.22
C TYR A 32 10.30 -15.38 3.94
N LEU A 33 9.65 -16.49 3.62
CA LEU A 33 8.84 -16.60 2.41
C LEU A 33 7.63 -15.65 2.45
N LEU A 34 7.04 -15.41 3.62
CA LEU A 34 5.98 -14.42 3.83
C LEU A 34 6.50 -12.99 3.67
N GLN A 35 7.59 -12.66 4.37
CA GLN A 35 8.17 -11.32 4.38
C GLN A 35 8.55 -10.84 2.98
N TYR A 36 9.05 -11.73 2.12
CA TYR A 36 9.47 -11.40 0.77
C TYR A 36 8.44 -11.76 -0.30
N GLY A 37 7.22 -12.13 0.07
CA GLY A 37 6.09 -12.29 -0.85
C GLY A 37 6.10 -13.57 -1.71
N TYR A 38 6.93 -14.56 -1.38
CA TYR A 38 6.90 -15.89 -1.99
C TYR A 38 5.73 -16.74 -1.49
N LEU A 39 5.29 -16.48 -0.26
CA LEU A 39 4.12 -17.09 0.37
C LEU A 39 3.13 -15.98 0.74
N GLN A 40 1.83 -16.25 0.62
CA GLN A 40 0.78 -15.28 0.94
C GLN A 40 -0.16 -15.85 2.01
N ASN A 41 -0.52 -15.03 3.00
CA ASN A 41 -1.46 -15.44 4.04
C ASN A 41 -2.82 -15.83 3.43
N PRO A 42 -3.39 -16.98 3.81
CA PRO A 42 -4.73 -17.36 3.39
C PRO A 42 -5.74 -16.29 3.78
N LEU A 43 -6.65 -15.96 2.86
CA LEU A 43 -7.66 -14.91 3.10
C LEU A 43 -8.71 -15.31 4.16
N GLU A 44 -8.85 -16.60 4.48
CA GLU A 44 -9.72 -17.17 5.52
C GLU A 44 -9.08 -18.45 6.09
N GLY A 45 -8.77 -18.50 7.40
CA GLY A 45 -8.24 -19.70 8.09
C GLY A 45 -7.24 -19.37 9.22
N PRO A 46 -6.89 -20.34 10.09
CA PRO A 46 -5.72 -20.22 10.97
C PRO A 46 -4.42 -20.15 10.14
N ASP A 47 -3.33 -19.63 10.70
CA ASP A 47 -1.98 -19.44 10.08
C ASP A 47 -1.26 -20.75 9.69
N ASP A 48 -2.01 -21.81 9.34
CA ASP A 48 -1.47 -23.13 9.02
C ASP A 48 -1.39 -23.29 7.49
N PHE A 49 -0.19 -23.10 6.94
CA PHE A 49 0.09 -23.25 5.51
C PHE A 49 0.14 -24.73 5.13
N ARG A 50 -0.47 -25.08 3.98
CA ARG A 50 -0.35 -26.45 3.47
C ARG A 50 1.10 -26.70 3.06
N PRO A 51 1.65 -27.90 3.31
CA PRO A 51 3.03 -28.23 2.90
C PRO A 51 3.31 -27.96 1.42
N GLU A 52 2.32 -28.15 0.56
CA GLU A 52 2.42 -27.91 -0.88
C GLU A 52 2.65 -26.43 -1.22
N ASP A 53 2.03 -25.51 -0.47
CA ASP A 53 2.16 -24.06 -0.68
C ASP A 53 3.58 -23.60 -0.28
N ILE A 54 4.12 -24.14 0.80
CA ILE A 54 5.50 -23.90 1.25
C ILE A 54 6.51 -24.44 0.22
N ILE A 55 6.28 -25.65 -0.30
CA ILE A 55 7.15 -26.26 -1.32
C ILE A 55 7.19 -25.39 -2.59
N GLU A 56 6.05 -24.88 -3.03
CA GLU A 56 6.00 -24.04 -4.23
C GLU A 56 6.66 -22.68 -4.00
N ALA A 57 6.46 -22.07 -2.83
CA ALA A 57 7.16 -20.85 -2.43
C ALA A 57 8.69 -21.06 -2.39
N LEU A 58 9.16 -22.20 -1.88
CA LEU A 58 10.58 -22.58 -1.90
C LEU A 58 11.12 -22.74 -3.32
N ARG A 59 10.35 -23.36 -4.24
CA ARG A 59 10.75 -23.49 -5.65
C ARG A 59 10.91 -22.12 -6.30
N ALA A 60 9.96 -21.22 -6.06
CA ALA A 60 10.02 -19.85 -6.58
C ALA A 60 11.25 -19.09 -6.06
N PHE A 61 11.54 -19.21 -4.75
CA PHE A 61 12.74 -18.62 -4.16
C PHE A 61 14.04 -19.21 -4.74
N GLN A 62 14.11 -20.54 -4.89
CA GLN A 62 15.27 -21.22 -5.45
C GLN A 62 15.53 -20.80 -6.90
N GLU A 63 14.48 -20.74 -7.71
CA GLU A 63 14.57 -20.27 -9.10
C GLU A 63 15.07 -18.82 -9.16
N ALA A 64 14.49 -17.92 -8.37
CA ALA A 64 14.90 -16.52 -8.29
C ALA A 64 16.34 -16.33 -7.77
N SER A 65 16.80 -17.25 -6.92
CA SER A 65 18.14 -17.23 -6.33
C SER A 65 19.21 -17.95 -7.16
N GLU A 66 18.86 -18.47 -8.34
CA GLU A 66 19.72 -19.31 -9.20
C GLU A 66 20.25 -20.56 -8.44
N LEU A 67 19.39 -21.17 -7.62
CA LEU A 67 19.64 -22.42 -6.92
C LEU A 67 18.96 -23.60 -7.65
N PRO A 68 19.42 -24.84 -7.46
CA PRO A 68 18.70 -26.02 -7.94
C PRO A 68 17.27 -26.05 -7.38
N VAL A 69 16.28 -26.07 -8.28
CA VAL A 69 14.85 -26.05 -7.92
C VAL A 69 14.44 -27.43 -7.42
N SER A 70 14.46 -27.62 -6.10
CA SER A 70 14.09 -28.85 -5.41
C SER A 70 12.78 -28.73 -4.63
N GLY A 71 12.39 -27.51 -4.25
CA GLY A 71 11.30 -27.24 -3.31
C GLY A 71 11.61 -27.67 -1.87
N GLN A 72 12.87 -28.00 -1.58
CA GLN A 72 13.33 -28.44 -0.27
C GLN A 72 14.18 -27.37 0.41
N LEU A 73 14.07 -27.25 1.73
CA LEU A 73 14.89 -26.35 2.53
C LEU A 73 16.30 -26.93 2.77
N ASP A 74 17.04 -27.14 1.69
CA ASP A 74 18.41 -27.65 1.72
C ASP A 74 19.43 -26.62 2.24
N ASP A 75 20.64 -27.09 2.53
CA ASP A 75 21.70 -26.28 3.15
C ASP A 75 22.05 -25.04 2.31
N ALA A 76 22.02 -25.18 0.98
CA ALA A 76 22.27 -24.08 0.06
C ALA A 76 21.16 -23.03 0.10
N THR A 77 19.90 -23.46 0.15
CA THR A 77 18.72 -22.61 0.29
C THR A 77 18.77 -21.84 1.62
N ARG A 78 19.03 -22.52 2.73
CA ARG A 78 19.17 -21.88 4.06
C ARG A 78 20.33 -20.90 4.11
N ALA A 79 21.48 -21.27 3.56
CA ALA A 79 22.64 -20.38 3.49
C ALA A 79 22.34 -19.13 2.65
N ARG A 80 21.50 -19.25 1.61
CA ARG A 80 21.09 -18.11 0.79
C ARG A 80 20.09 -17.20 1.51
N MET A 81 19.08 -17.76 2.19
CA MET A 81 18.09 -16.99 2.95
C MET A 81 18.72 -16.15 4.08
N LYS A 82 19.85 -16.61 4.64
CA LYS A 82 20.59 -15.90 5.69
C LYS A 82 21.49 -14.77 5.18
N ARG A 83 21.59 -14.56 3.87
CA ARG A 83 22.45 -13.49 3.32
C ARG A 83 21.77 -12.13 3.46
N PRO A 84 22.56 -11.07 3.74
CA PRO A 84 22.08 -9.68 3.69
C PRO A 84 21.43 -9.34 2.35
N ARG A 85 20.34 -8.57 2.39
CA ARG A 85 19.51 -8.26 1.22
C ARG A 85 18.73 -6.95 1.36
N CYS A 86 18.04 -6.56 0.28
CA CYS A 86 17.02 -5.50 0.31
C CYS A 86 15.74 -5.97 1.02
N GLY A 87 15.09 -5.05 1.73
CA GLY A 87 13.86 -5.29 2.51
C GLY A 87 12.56 -5.28 1.70
N LEU A 88 12.60 -5.01 0.40
CA LEU A 88 11.43 -5.07 -0.47
C LEU A 88 11.06 -6.52 -0.82
N GLU A 89 9.77 -6.76 -1.04
CA GLU A 89 9.25 -8.03 -1.54
C GLU A 89 9.85 -8.39 -2.91
N ASP A 90 9.83 -9.67 -3.22
CA ASP A 90 10.30 -10.29 -4.46
C ASP A 90 9.10 -10.74 -5.33
N PRO A 91 8.25 -9.83 -5.86
CA PRO A 91 7.07 -10.23 -6.61
C PRO A 91 7.45 -10.77 -7.99
N PHE A 92 7.91 -12.03 -8.03
CA PHE A 92 8.18 -12.76 -9.25
C PHE A 92 6.86 -13.30 -9.79
N ASN A 93 6.25 -12.57 -10.72
CA ASN A 93 5.12 -13.12 -11.47
C ASN A 93 5.64 -14.20 -12.42
N GLN A 94 5.28 -15.46 -12.15
CA GLN A 94 5.51 -16.61 -13.03
C GLN A 94 4.89 -16.34 -14.41
N LYS A 95 5.68 -15.82 -15.37
CA LYS A 95 5.58 -16.05 -16.84
C LYS A 95 6.25 -15.00 -17.75
N THR A 96 6.89 -13.95 -17.26
CA THR A 96 7.54 -12.98 -18.17
C THR A 96 8.99 -12.71 -17.81
N PHE A 97 9.90 -13.05 -18.72
CA PHE A 97 11.34 -12.75 -18.71
C PHE A 97 11.66 -11.23 -18.76
N LYS A 98 10.77 -10.35 -18.33
CA LYS A 98 10.89 -8.88 -18.41
C LYS A 98 11.18 -8.29 -17.04
N TYR A 99 12.06 -7.29 -17.01
CA TYR A 99 12.41 -6.51 -15.84
C TYR A 99 11.16 -5.95 -15.14
N LEU A 100 11.05 -6.11 -13.81
CA LEU A 100 9.91 -5.61 -13.07
C LEU A 100 9.97 -4.08 -12.96
N LEU A 101 8.97 -3.39 -13.50
CA LEU A 101 8.87 -1.93 -13.48
C LEU A 101 7.78 -1.52 -12.49
N LEU A 102 8.19 -0.98 -11.34
CA LEU A 102 7.32 -0.61 -10.23
C LEU A 102 6.76 0.82 -10.35
N GLY A 103 7.32 1.64 -11.26
CA GLY A 103 6.90 3.03 -11.43
C GLY A 103 7.86 3.81 -12.33
N ARG A 104 7.62 5.11 -12.46
CA ARG A 104 8.60 6.08 -12.98
C ARG A 104 8.21 7.48 -12.54
N TRP A 105 9.20 8.35 -12.33
CA TRP A 105 8.99 9.78 -12.24
C TRP A 105 8.59 10.34 -13.60
N ARG A 106 7.67 11.30 -13.65
CA ARG A 106 7.34 11.98 -14.92
C ARG A 106 8.40 12.97 -15.36
N LYS A 107 9.05 13.61 -14.40
CA LYS A 107 10.18 14.51 -14.64
C LYS A 107 11.50 13.75 -14.65
N LYS A 108 12.44 14.26 -15.45
CA LYS A 108 13.81 13.76 -15.56
C LYS A 108 14.80 14.49 -14.66
N HIS A 109 14.44 15.71 -14.25
CA HIS A 109 15.19 16.53 -13.30
C HIS A 109 14.62 16.31 -11.89
N LEU A 110 15.29 15.47 -11.11
CA LEU A 110 14.88 15.08 -9.77
C LEU A 110 15.69 15.82 -8.71
N THR A 111 15.02 16.23 -7.65
CA THR A 111 15.64 16.80 -6.46
C THR A 111 15.86 15.71 -5.43
N PHE A 112 16.97 15.77 -4.71
CA PHE A 112 17.19 14.86 -3.58
C PHE A 112 17.67 15.59 -2.34
N ARG A 113 17.46 14.97 -1.19
CA ARG A 113 17.92 15.47 0.11
C ARG A 113 18.46 14.34 0.96
N ILE A 114 19.64 14.56 1.52
CA ILE A 114 20.24 13.70 2.52
C ILE A 114 19.86 14.26 3.88
N LEU A 115 19.04 13.55 4.65
CA LEU A 115 18.54 14.02 5.94
C LEU A 115 19.56 13.82 7.06
N ASN A 116 20.25 12.67 7.04
CA ASN A 116 21.36 12.33 7.92
C ASN A 116 22.31 11.36 7.20
N LEU A 117 23.43 11.04 7.86
CA LEU A 117 24.50 10.18 7.35
C LEU A 117 24.81 9.12 8.41
N PRO A 118 25.36 7.95 8.01
CA PRO A 118 25.65 6.88 8.94
C PRO A 118 26.76 7.28 9.91
N SER A 119 26.66 6.81 11.15
CA SER A 119 27.67 7.06 12.18
C SER A 119 28.94 6.25 11.98
N THR A 120 28.86 5.11 11.28
CA THR A 120 29.95 4.16 11.08
C THR A 120 30.93 4.54 9.97
N LEU A 121 30.61 5.55 9.16
CA LEU A 121 31.44 6.00 8.02
C LEU A 121 31.67 7.52 8.08
N PRO A 122 32.88 8.03 7.77
CA PRO A 122 33.13 9.47 7.75
C PRO A 122 32.16 10.20 6.82
N SER A 123 31.59 11.32 7.29
CA SER A 123 30.50 12.02 6.58
C SER A 123 30.87 12.41 5.13
N TYR A 124 32.12 12.78 4.88
CA TYR A 124 32.62 13.07 3.54
C TYR A 124 32.57 11.82 2.64
N THR A 125 33.08 10.69 3.12
CA THR A 125 33.08 9.41 2.39
C THR A 125 31.67 8.91 2.12
N ALA A 126 30.80 8.92 3.14
CA ALA A 126 29.41 8.51 3.00
C ALA A 126 28.67 9.37 1.97
N ARG A 127 28.86 10.68 2.03
CA ARG A 127 28.25 11.62 1.09
C ARG A 127 28.76 11.42 -0.33
N ALA A 128 30.07 11.20 -0.53
CA ALA A 128 30.63 10.88 -1.83
C ALA A 128 30.04 9.58 -2.41
N ALA A 129 29.90 8.54 -1.59
CA ALA A 129 29.27 7.27 -1.98
C ALA A 129 27.82 7.45 -2.45
N LEU A 130 27.00 8.21 -1.71
CA LEU A 130 25.60 8.51 -2.08
C LEU A 130 25.51 9.29 -3.39
N LEU A 131 26.37 10.29 -3.59
CA LEU A 131 26.39 11.06 -4.84
C LEU A 131 26.83 10.20 -6.04
N GLN A 132 27.80 9.32 -5.84
CA GLN A 132 28.24 8.38 -6.87
C GLN A 132 27.15 7.37 -7.24
N ALA A 133 26.32 6.96 -6.28
CA ALA A 133 25.17 6.09 -6.55
C ALA A 133 24.15 6.74 -7.51
N PHE A 134 23.86 8.04 -7.34
CA PHE A 134 23.04 8.80 -8.31
C PHE A 134 23.67 8.85 -9.71
N GLN A 135 25.00 8.98 -9.79
CA GLN A 135 25.71 9.05 -11.05
C GLN A 135 25.59 7.78 -11.89
N TYR A 136 25.53 6.59 -11.27
CA TYR A 136 25.33 5.36 -12.03
C TYR A 136 24.08 5.41 -12.90
N TRP A 137 22.98 5.94 -12.36
CA TRP A 137 21.72 6.05 -13.08
C TRP A 137 21.72 7.20 -14.10
N SER A 138 22.25 8.38 -13.76
CA SER A 138 22.34 9.52 -14.69
C SER A 138 23.35 9.32 -15.83
N ASN A 139 24.25 8.35 -15.72
CA ASN A 139 25.18 8.00 -16.79
C ASN A 139 24.51 7.21 -17.93
N VAL A 140 23.45 6.45 -17.63
CA VAL A 140 22.83 5.53 -18.60
C VAL A 140 21.41 5.94 -19.03
N ALA A 141 20.77 6.83 -18.27
CA ALA A 141 19.46 7.39 -18.54
C ALA A 141 19.53 8.93 -18.56
N PRO A 142 18.61 9.62 -19.26
CA PRO A 142 18.55 11.08 -19.29
C PRO A 142 17.93 11.62 -18.00
N LEU A 143 18.49 11.26 -16.85
CA LEU A 143 18.09 11.71 -15.52
C LEU A 143 19.15 12.66 -14.96
N THR A 144 18.73 13.72 -14.29
CA THR A 144 19.64 14.60 -13.56
C THR A 144 19.18 14.75 -12.13
N PHE A 145 20.12 14.83 -11.20
CA PHE A 145 19.85 14.89 -9.78
C PHE A 145 20.43 16.17 -9.18
N ARG A 146 19.60 16.94 -8.47
CA ARG A 146 20.02 18.16 -7.79
C ARG A 146 19.75 18.05 -6.29
N GLU A 147 20.78 18.25 -5.49
CA GLU A 147 20.59 18.28 -4.04
C GLU A 147 19.90 19.57 -3.59
N VAL A 148 18.94 19.45 -2.68
CA VAL A 148 18.34 20.57 -1.95
C VAL A 148 18.69 20.48 -0.46
N LYS A 149 19.01 21.63 0.14
CA LYS A 149 19.44 21.70 1.55
C LYS A 149 18.28 21.79 2.54
N ALA A 150 17.15 22.32 2.10
CA ALA A 150 15.96 22.53 2.91
C ALA A 150 14.69 22.32 2.07
N GLY A 151 13.56 22.12 2.74
CA GLY A 151 12.28 21.86 2.10
C GLY A 151 12.09 20.41 1.65
N TRP A 152 11.09 20.22 0.80
CA TRP A 152 10.73 18.93 0.21
C TRP A 152 11.67 18.58 -0.95
N ALA A 153 11.92 17.28 -1.14
CA ALA A 153 12.71 16.74 -2.24
C ALA A 153 12.05 15.46 -2.75
N ASP A 154 12.22 15.18 -4.05
CA ASP A 154 11.64 13.98 -4.68
C ASP A 154 12.20 12.70 -4.06
N ILE A 155 13.51 12.66 -3.86
CA ILE A 155 14.21 11.53 -3.25
C ILE A 155 14.81 11.94 -1.90
N ARG A 156 14.45 11.26 -0.82
CA ARG A 156 14.90 11.60 0.54
C ARG A 156 15.63 10.41 1.14
N LEU A 157 16.90 10.61 1.49
CA LEU A 157 17.76 9.57 2.04
C LEU A 157 17.89 9.78 3.55
N SER A 158 17.66 8.73 4.32
CA SER A 158 17.89 8.75 5.77
C SER A 158 18.33 7.41 6.32
N PHE A 159 19.06 7.47 7.44
CA PHE A 159 19.52 6.31 8.20
C PHE A 159 18.75 6.26 9.52
N HIS A 160 18.29 5.08 9.92
CA HIS A 160 17.65 4.90 11.22
C HIS A 160 17.77 3.44 11.67
N GLY A 161 17.75 3.20 12.98
CA GLY A 161 17.74 1.84 13.54
C GLY A 161 16.34 1.22 13.52
N ARG A 162 16.16 0.18 14.33
CA ARG A 162 14.93 -0.65 14.41
C ARG A 162 13.61 0.11 14.57
N GLN A 163 13.62 1.25 15.26
CA GLN A 163 12.42 2.10 15.44
C GLN A 163 12.69 3.50 14.91
N SER A 164 11.80 3.98 14.05
CA SER A 164 11.86 5.33 13.51
C SER A 164 10.46 5.94 13.48
N PRO A 165 10.26 7.16 13.99
CA PRO A 165 8.99 7.87 13.85
C PRO A 165 8.70 8.28 12.40
N TYR A 166 9.68 8.11 11.50
CA TYR A 166 9.61 8.53 10.10
C TYR A 166 9.39 7.38 9.11
N CYS A 167 9.54 6.12 9.54
CA CYS A 167 9.36 4.93 8.72
C CYS A 167 8.54 3.87 9.47
N SER A 168 7.47 3.36 8.85
CA SER A 168 6.62 2.31 9.44
C SER A 168 7.22 0.90 9.35
N SER A 169 8.20 0.70 8.47
CA SER A 169 8.92 -0.57 8.33
C SER A 169 10.09 -0.59 9.29
N THR A 170 10.09 -1.56 10.20
CA THR A 170 11.13 -1.76 11.21
C THR A 170 12.29 -2.54 10.63
N PHE A 171 13.52 -2.08 10.84
CA PHE A 171 14.72 -2.88 10.57
C PHE A 171 14.95 -3.92 11.66
N ASP A 172 15.71 -4.96 11.33
CA ASP A 172 16.03 -6.10 12.19
C ASP A 172 17.37 -5.97 12.93
N GLY A 173 18.13 -4.92 12.65
CA GLY A 173 19.48 -4.71 13.17
C GLY A 173 20.52 -5.39 12.27
N PRO A 174 21.76 -5.61 12.75
CA PRO A 174 22.87 -5.92 11.86
C PRO A 174 22.66 -7.17 10.98
N GLY A 175 22.80 -7.00 9.67
CA GLY A 175 22.85 -8.03 8.65
C GLY A 175 21.67 -8.02 7.68
N GLN A 176 20.62 -8.76 8.02
CA GLN A 176 19.62 -9.29 7.08
C GLN A 176 19.00 -8.23 6.16
N VAL A 177 18.25 -7.25 6.68
CA VAL A 177 17.66 -6.18 5.87
C VAL A 177 18.53 -4.94 5.93
N LEU A 178 19.26 -4.68 4.84
CA LEU A 178 20.23 -3.59 4.79
C LEU A 178 19.60 -2.20 4.58
N ALA A 179 18.56 -2.17 3.75
CA ALA A 179 17.87 -0.95 3.32
C ALA A 179 16.56 -1.30 2.61
N HIS A 180 15.72 -0.28 2.42
CA HIS A 180 14.56 -0.32 1.51
C HIS A 180 14.27 1.07 0.95
N ALA A 181 13.55 1.11 -0.17
CA ALA A 181 13.09 2.35 -0.77
C ALA A 181 11.61 2.30 -1.13
N ASP A 182 10.95 3.45 -0.98
CA ASP A 182 9.66 3.68 -1.60
C ASP A 182 9.84 3.88 -3.12
N ILE A 183 8.98 3.24 -3.90
CA ILE A 183 8.90 3.43 -5.35
C ILE A 183 8.40 4.85 -5.72
N PRO A 184 8.63 5.33 -6.97
CA PRO A 184 8.08 6.61 -7.43
C PRO A 184 6.56 6.71 -7.22
N GLU A 185 6.02 7.84 -6.77
CA GLU A 185 6.66 9.15 -6.51
C GLU A 185 6.83 9.45 -5.00
N LEU A 186 6.94 8.42 -4.16
CA LEU A 186 7.18 8.59 -2.71
C LEU A 186 8.66 8.89 -2.42
N GLY A 187 9.56 8.15 -3.08
CA GLY A 187 10.99 8.44 -3.18
C GLY A 187 11.80 8.44 -1.88
N SER A 188 11.27 7.93 -0.77
CA SER A 188 12.03 7.81 0.47
C SER A 188 12.95 6.59 0.39
N VAL A 189 14.23 6.76 0.72
CA VAL A 189 15.22 5.70 0.80
C VAL A 189 15.71 5.63 2.24
N HIS A 190 15.57 4.45 2.84
CA HIS A 190 15.89 4.20 4.23
C HIS A 190 17.00 3.16 4.32
N PHE A 191 18.03 3.47 5.11
CA PHE A 191 19.15 2.59 5.37
C PHE A 191 19.13 2.19 6.84
N ASP A 192 19.45 0.93 7.15
CA ASP A 192 19.58 0.50 8.54
C ASP A 192 20.86 1.10 9.15
N GLU A 193 20.70 1.94 10.19
CA GLU A 193 21.82 2.56 10.92
C GLU A 193 22.63 1.53 11.70
N ASP A 194 22.05 0.37 12.03
CA ASP A 194 22.72 -0.67 12.81
C ASP A 194 23.77 -1.44 11.98
N GLU A 195 23.85 -1.19 10.67
CA GLU A 195 24.85 -1.79 9.78
C GLU A 195 26.24 -1.16 9.90
N LEU A 196 27.26 -2.00 9.70
CA LEU A 196 28.63 -1.53 9.49
C LEU A 196 28.78 -1.01 8.05
N TRP A 197 28.39 0.23 7.82
CA TRP A 197 28.56 0.92 6.54
C TRP A 197 30.03 1.19 6.24
N THR A 198 30.44 0.82 5.04
CA THR A 198 31.83 0.90 4.58
C THR A 198 31.91 1.38 3.14
N GLU A 199 33.10 1.82 2.72
CA GLU A 199 33.42 2.10 1.33
C GLU A 199 34.81 1.53 1.01
N GLU A 200 35.03 1.10 -0.23
CA GLU A 200 36.33 0.59 -0.71
C GLU A 200 36.91 -0.62 0.06
N THR A 201 36.06 -1.44 0.69
CA THR A 201 36.48 -2.63 1.43
C THR A 201 35.51 -3.79 1.24
N TYR A 202 36.03 -5.02 1.34
CA TYR A 202 35.25 -6.25 1.29
C TYR A 202 34.64 -6.65 2.64
N ARG A 203 34.98 -5.92 3.72
CA ARG A 203 34.40 -6.14 5.05
C ARG A 203 33.29 -5.14 5.29
N GLY A 204 32.18 -5.58 5.86
CA GLY A 204 31.00 -4.75 6.11
C GLY A 204 30.12 -4.59 4.88
N VAL A 205 29.21 -3.62 4.94
CA VAL A 205 28.21 -3.35 3.91
C VAL A 205 28.64 -2.13 3.12
N ASN A 206 28.79 -2.25 1.81
CA ASN A 206 29.25 -1.16 0.97
C ASN A 206 28.10 -0.19 0.70
N LEU A 207 28.20 1.04 1.23
CA LEU A 207 27.12 2.02 1.15
C LEU A 207 26.81 2.40 -0.30
N ARG A 208 27.83 2.58 -1.15
CA ARG A 208 27.63 2.99 -2.54
C ARG A 208 26.81 1.96 -3.33
N ILE A 209 27.09 0.67 -3.16
CA ILE A 209 26.37 -0.40 -3.87
C ILE A 209 24.92 -0.49 -3.38
N ILE A 210 24.67 -0.46 -2.07
CA ILE A 210 23.29 -0.51 -1.54
C ILE A 210 22.52 0.75 -1.92
N ALA A 211 23.12 1.93 -1.78
CA ALA A 211 22.47 3.17 -2.19
C ALA A 211 22.13 3.17 -3.69
N ALA A 212 22.99 2.62 -4.55
CA ALA A 212 22.68 2.50 -5.97
C ALA A 212 21.48 1.58 -6.22
N HIS A 213 21.40 0.45 -5.52
CA HIS A 213 20.27 -0.48 -5.57
C HIS A 213 18.96 0.19 -5.14
N GLU A 214 18.94 0.80 -3.95
CA GLU A 214 17.74 1.45 -3.43
C GLU A 214 17.31 2.66 -4.26
N LEU A 215 18.26 3.39 -4.86
CA LEU A 215 17.94 4.43 -5.83
C LEU A 215 17.31 3.85 -7.10
N GLY A 216 17.67 2.64 -7.51
CA GLY A 216 16.97 1.94 -8.60
C GLY A 216 15.49 1.76 -8.27
N HIS A 217 15.17 1.33 -7.04
CA HIS A 217 13.79 1.25 -6.55
C HIS A 217 13.10 2.60 -6.49
N ALA A 218 13.77 3.61 -5.92
CA ALA A 218 13.27 4.99 -5.89
C ALA A 218 13.08 5.59 -7.29
N LEU A 219 13.71 5.03 -8.33
CA LEU A 219 13.52 5.37 -9.74
C LEU A 219 12.51 4.46 -10.45
N GLY A 220 12.00 3.42 -9.80
CA GLY A 220 10.90 2.57 -10.28
C GLY A 220 11.31 1.21 -10.81
N LEU A 221 12.54 0.77 -10.56
CA LEU A 221 12.99 -0.60 -10.84
C LEU A 221 12.52 -1.54 -9.73
N GLY A 222 12.15 -2.76 -10.06
CA GLY A 222 12.00 -3.87 -9.12
C GLY A 222 13.24 -4.74 -9.07
N HIS A 223 13.18 -5.80 -8.27
CA HIS A 223 14.27 -6.76 -8.19
C HIS A 223 14.48 -7.49 -9.52
N SER A 224 15.75 -7.65 -9.88
CA SER A 224 16.17 -8.50 -10.99
C SER A 224 16.37 -9.94 -10.50
N ARG A 225 16.06 -10.89 -11.37
CA ARG A 225 16.36 -12.32 -11.15
C ARG A 225 17.83 -12.66 -11.35
N TYR A 226 18.59 -11.81 -12.04
CA TYR A 226 19.99 -12.09 -12.34
C TYR A 226 20.83 -11.74 -11.12
N THR A 227 21.48 -12.73 -10.50
CA THR A 227 22.23 -12.51 -9.24
C THR A 227 23.40 -11.54 -9.38
N GLN A 228 23.87 -11.31 -10.61
CA GLN A 228 24.94 -10.37 -10.92
C GLN A 228 24.45 -8.93 -11.16
N ALA A 229 23.15 -8.73 -11.35
CA ALA A 229 22.56 -7.39 -11.48
C ALA A 229 22.74 -6.57 -10.20
N LEU A 230 22.75 -5.25 -10.32
CA LEU A 230 22.71 -4.38 -9.15
C LEU A 230 21.42 -4.60 -8.39
N MET A 231 20.30 -4.70 -9.11
CA MET A 231 18.96 -4.84 -8.55
C MET A 231 18.63 -6.27 -8.14
N ALA A 232 19.61 -7.17 -8.04
CA ALA A 232 19.41 -8.47 -7.40
C ALA A 232 19.10 -8.27 -5.91
N PRO A 233 18.13 -9.00 -5.34
CA PRO A 233 17.68 -8.75 -3.95
C PRO A 233 18.78 -8.99 -2.92
N VAL A 234 19.62 -10.02 -3.13
CA VAL A 234 20.67 -10.43 -2.19
C VAL A 234 21.97 -9.65 -2.45
N TYR A 235 22.53 -9.09 -1.38
CA TYR A 235 23.77 -8.32 -1.45
C TYR A 235 24.96 -9.21 -1.83
N ALA A 236 25.64 -8.83 -2.91
CA ALA A 236 26.78 -9.57 -3.47
C ALA A 236 28.15 -9.11 -2.92
N GLY A 237 28.20 -8.14 -2.01
CA GLY A 237 29.44 -7.57 -1.50
C GLY A 237 29.96 -6.38 -2.31
N TYR A 238 31.10 -5.84 -1.86
CA TYR A 238 31.79 -4.73 -2.51
C TYR A 238 32.28 -5.09 -3.91
N ARG A 239 32.06 -4.17 -4.86
CA ARG A 239 32.48 -4.29 -6.27
C ARG A 239 33.43 -3.11 -6.61
N PRO A 240 34.75 -3.33 -6.72
CA PRO A 240 35.72 -2.26 -6.94
C PRO A 240 35.54 -1.53 -8.28
N HIS A 241 35.27 -2.27 -9.36
CA HIS A 241 35.08 -1.73 -10.71
C HIS A 241 33.61 -1.82 -11.11
N PHE A 242 32.73 -1.36 -10.23
CA PHE A 242 31.30 -1.51 -10.42
C PHE A 242 30.80 -0.82 -11.70
N LYS A 243 29.99 -1.57 -12.46
CA LYS A 243 29.21 -1.09 -13.59
C LYS A 243 27.81 -1.68 -13.47
N LEU A 244 26.80 -0.93 -13.92
CA LEU A 244 25.44 -1.44 -14.02
C LEU A 244 25.40 -2.65 -14.96
N HIS A 245 24.67 -3.68 -14.57
CA HIS A 245 24.46 -4.85 -15.41
C HIS A 245 23.59 -4.46 -16.61
N PRO A 246 23.73 -5.12 -17.78
CA PRO A 246 22.89 -4.82 -18.94
C PRO A 246 21.38 -4.89 -18.65
N ASP A 247 20.96 -5.75 -17.72
CA ASP A 247 19.57 -5.85 -17.26
C ASP A 247 19.12 -4.59 -16.49
N ASP A 248 19.95 -4.06 -15.58
CA ASP A 248 19.67 -2.80 -14.87
C ASP A 248 19.56 -1.62 -15.86
N VAL A 249 20.48 -1.58 -16.84
CA VAL A 249 20.51 -0.55 -17.89
C VAL A 249 19.26 -0.65 -18.77
N ALA A 250 18.88 -1.86 -19.19
CA ALA A 250 17.67 -2.08 -19.96
C ALA A 250 16.41 -1.66 -19.18
N GLY A 251 16.35 -2.01 -17.89
CA GLY A 251 15.24 -1.63 -17.00
C GLY A 251 15.09 -0.12 -16.89
N ILE A 252 16.17 0.61 -16.57
CA ILE A 252 16.10 2.06 -16.39
C ILE A 252 15.85 2.79 -17.70
N GLN A 253 16.43 2.32 -18.81
CA GLN A 253 16.20 2.91 -20.13
C GLN A 253 14.80 2.62 -20.66
N ALA A 254 14.16 1.51 -20.25
CA ALA A 254 12.75 1.27 -20.55
C ALA A 254 11.83 2.29 -19.85
N LEU A 255 12.26 2.86 -18.71
CA LEU A 255 11.50 3.87 -17.98
C LEU A 255 11.75 5.30 -18.48
N TYR A 256 13.02 5.64 -18.77
CA TYR A 256 13.45 7.02 -18.98
C TYR A 256 14.06 7.30 -20.36
N GLY A 257 14.28 6.27 -21.17
CA GLY A 257 15.00 6.34 -22.44
C GLY A 257 16.51 6.24 -22.28
N LYS A 258 17.22 6.21 -23.41
CA LYS A 258 18.69 6.23 -23.46
C LYS A 258 19.20 7.66 -23.29
N LYS A 259 20.34 7.82 -22.64
CA LYS A 259 21.09 9.08 -22.65
C LYS A 259 21.66 9.30 -24.06
N SER A 260 21.20 10.34 -24.75
CA SER A 260 21.80 10.73 -26.03
C SER A 260 23.10 11.47 -25.75
N PRO A 261 24.19 11.24 -26.52
CA PRO A 261 25.35 12.13 -26.48
C PRO A 261 24.88 13.52 -26.95
N GLU A 262 25.18 14.55 -26.17
CA GLU A 262 24.78 15.93 -26.38
C GLU A 262 25.10 16.38 -27.82
N THR A 263 24.06 16.71 -28.60
CA THR A 263 24.05 18.02 -29.24
C THR A 263 23.36 18.97 -28.25
N GLU A 264 24.04 20.07 -27.94
CA GLU A 264 23.37 21.27 -27.45
C GLU A 264 22.46 21.76 -28.57
N ASP A 265 21.22 21.29 -28.62
CA ASP A 265 20.19 21.86 -29.48
C ASP A 265 18.99 22.20 -28.58
N GLU A 266 18.90 23.50 -28.34
CA GLU A 266 17.71 24.35 -28.31
C GLU A 266 16.37 23.72 -27.89
N GLU A 267 15.67 24.48 -27.04
CA GLU A 267 14.27 24.32 -26.68
C GLU A 267 13.39 24.19 -27.94
N GLU A 268 13.19 22.98 -28.46
CA GLU A 268 12.08 22.72 -29.38
C GLU A 268 10.79 22.60 -28.57
N GLU A 269 10.14 23.74 -28.48
CA GLU A 269 8.73 23.93 -28.22
C GLU A 269 7.91 23.01 -29.15
N MET A 270 7.56 21.82 -28.67
CA MET A 270 6.66 20.93 -29.38
C MET A 270 5.25 21.54 -29.28
N GLU A 271 4.85 22.30 -30.31
CA GLU A 271 3.49 22.80 -30.48
C GLU A 271 2.49 21.65 -30.34
N LEU A 272 1.77 21.61 -29.22
CA LEU A 272 0.57 20.82 -29.07
C LEU A 272 -0.52 21.43 -29.95
N PRO A 273 -1.38 20.64 -30.63
CA PRO A 273 -2.55 21.18 -31.31
C PRO A 273 -3.39 21.97 -30.30
N THR A 274 -3.60 23.24 -30.60
CA THR A 274 -4.40 24.18 -29.81
C THR A 274 -5.83 23.63 -29.67
N VAL A 275 -6.11 22.96 -28.56
CA VAL A 275 -7.48 22.83 -28.07
C VAL A 275 -7.85 24.19 -27.49
N PRO A 276 -8.98 24.82 -27.89
CA PRO A 276 -9.37 26.12 -27.35
C PRO A 276 -9.51 26.01 -25.84
N GLN A 277 -8.58 26.63 -25.09
CA GLN A 277 -8.73 26.78 -23.66
C GLN A 277 -9.82 27.82 -23.41
N VAL A 278 -10.98 27.33 -22.98
CA VAL A 278 -12.00 28.15 -22.33
C VAL A 278 -11.39 28.71 -21.04
N PRO A 279 -11.36 30.04 -20.82
CA PRO A 279 -10.85 30.61 -19.59
C PRO A 279 -11.78 30.18 -18.45
N THR A 280 -11.30 29.29 -17.57
CA THR A 280 -12.00 28.98 -16.32
C THR A 280 -11.27 29.74 -15.22
N GLU A 281 -11.94 30.74 -14.64
CA GLU A 281 -11.47 31.40 -13.42
C GLU A 281 -11.13 30.37 -12.33
N PRO A 282 -10.11 30.61 -11.49
CA PRO A 282 -9.77 29.71 -10.40
C PRO A 282 -10.98 29.57 -9.46
N SER A 283 -11.58 28.39 -9.44
CA SER A 283 -12.67 28.04 -8.53
C SER A 283 -12.25 28.37 -7.07
N PRO A 284 -13.08 29.10 -6.30
CA PRO A 284 -12.77 29.46 -4.92
C PRO A 284 -12.48 28.20 -4.10
N MET A 285 -11.48 28.28 -3.22
CA MET A 285 -11.10 27.19 -2.33
C MET A 285 -12.30 26.77 -1.47
N PRO A 286 -12.71 25.49 -1.46
CA PRO A 286 -13.90 25.07 -0.76
C PRO A 286 -13.64 25.06 0.75
N ASP A 287 -14.66 25.45 1.52
CA ASP A 287 -14.68 25.28 2.97
C ASP A 287 -15.10 23.84 3.32
N PRO A 288 -14.21 23.02 3.92
CA PRO A 288 -14.58 21.68 4.38
C PRO A 288 -15.73 21.67 5.39
N CYS A 289 -15.96 22.77 6.12
CA CYS A 289 -17.06 22.90 7.08
C CYS A 289 -18.41 23.22 6.45
N SER A 290 -18.49 23.45 5.13
CA SER A 290 -19.76 23.56 4.41
C SER A 290 -20.59 22.27 4.47
N GLY A 291 -19.92 21.12 4.68
CA GLY A 291 -20.51 19.80 4.80
C GLY A 291 -20.95 19.17 3.47
N GLU A 292 -20.78 19.86 2.34
CA GLU A 292 -21.18 19.37 1.02
C GLU A 292 -19.98 18.76 0.28
N LEU A 293 -20.14 17.53 -0.20
CA LEU A 293 -19.10 16.75 -0.85
C LEU A 293 -19.57 16.25 -2.21
N ASP A 294 -18.64 16.18 -3.15
CA ASP A 294 -18.88 15.61 -4.49
C ASP A 294 -18.57 14.11 -4.51
N ALA A 295 -17.60 13.67 -3.71
CA ALA A 295 -17.31 12.26 -3.49
C ALA A 295 -16.59 12.05 -2.14
N MET A 296 -16.70 10.84 -1.59
CA MET A 296 -15.96 10.45 -0.39
C MET A 296 -15.61 8.96 -0.47
N MET A 297 -14.37 8.60 -0.15
CA MET A 297 -13.91 7.21 -0.21
C MET A 297 -12.96 6.86 0.94
N LEU A 298 -12.99 5.60 1.36
CA LEU A 298 -11.94 5.00 2.18
C LEU A 298 -10.84 4.50 1.26
N GLY A 299 -9.72 5.22 1.19
CA GLY A 299 -8.59 4.93 0.33
C GLY A 299 -7.53 3.99 0.94
N PRO A 300 -6.38 3.85 0.28
CA PRO A 300 -5.26 3.01 0.72
C PRO A 300 -4.80 3.34 2.15
N ARG A 301 -4.29 2.33 2.86
CA ARG A 301 -3.80 2.44 4.25
C ARG A 301 -4.87 3.00 5.20
N GLY A 302 -6.14 2.77 4.88
CA GLY A 302 -7.29 3.22 5.65
C GLY A 302 -7.58 4.72 5.60
N LYS A 303 -6.85 5.55 4.85
CA LYS A 303 -7.09 7.01 4.86
C LYS A 303 -8.41 7.37 4.20
N THR A 304 -9.25 8.17 4.86
CA THR A 304 -10.51 8.65 4.31
C THR A 304 -10.26 9.92 3.50
N TYR A 305 -10.67 9.96 2.24
CA TYR A 305 -10.52 11.12 1.36
C TYR A 305 -11.90 11.71 1.03
N ALA A 306 -12.04 13.02 1.19
CA ALA A 306 -13.23 13.78 0.83
C ALA A 306 -12.90 14.76 -0.30
N PHE A 307 -13.79 14.84 -1.29
CA PHE A 307 -13.58 15.59 -2.52
C PHE A 307 -14.65 16.68 -2.67
N LYS A 308 -14.23 17.89 -3.01
CA LYS A 308 -15.13 19.00 -3.36
C LYS A 308 -14.47 19.91 -4.37
N GLY A 309 -15.15 20.17 -5.46
CA GLY A 309 -14.63 20.97 -6.55
C GLY A 309 -13.33 20.36 -7.08
N ASN A 310 -12.32 21.21 -7.24
CA ASN A 310 -10.98 20.79 -7.65
C ASN A 310 -10.10 20.33 -6.49
N TYR A 311 -10.65 20.11 -5.29
CA TYR A 311 -9.87 19.87 -4.08
C TYR A 311 -10.23 18.57 -3.37
N VAL A 312 -9.27 18.08 -2.59
CA VAL A 312 -9.36 16.86 -1.77
C VAL A 312 -8.65 17.09 -0.44
N TRP A 313 -9.21 16.53 0.63
CA TRP A 313 -8.58 16.50 1.94
C TRP A 313 -8.78 15.14 2.61
N THR A 314 -7.91 14.83 3.57
CA THR A 314 -8.06 13.62 4.38
C THR A 314 -8.86 13.89 5.64
N VAL A 315 -9.79 13.00 5.96
CA VAL A 315 -10.55 13.03 7.22
C VAL A 315 -9.88 12.10 8.23
N THR A 316 -9.54 12.64 9.40
CA THR A 316 -8.88 11.92 10.51
C THR A 316 -9.64 12.10 11.81
N ASP A 317 -9.41 11.21 12.78
CA ASP A 317 -10.08 11.25 14.10
C ASP A 317 -9.71 12.51 14.91
N SER A 318 -8.60 13.17 14.58
CA SER A 318 -8.13 14.42 15.17
C SER A 318 -8.49 15.67 14.35
N GLY A 319 -9.29 15.52 13.29
CA GLY A 319 -9.75 16.62 12.44
C GLY A 319 -9.36 16.51 10.97
N LEU A 320 -9.34 17.66 10.29
CA LEU A 320 -9.06 17.76 8.87
C LEU A 320 -7.55 17.73 8.61
N GLY A 321 -7.13 16.90 7.66
CA GLY A 321 -5.79 16.97 7.09
C GLY A 321 -5.66 18.09 6.07
N PRO A 322 -4.46 18.27 5.49
CA PRO A 322 -4.19 19.31 4.51
C PRO A 322 -5.07 19.17 3.25
N LEU A 323 -5.48 20.32 2.72
CA LEU A 323 -6.26 20.45 1.50
C LEU A 323 -5.32 20.50 0.28
N PHE A 324 -5.55 19.66 -0.71
CA PHE A 324 -4.79 19.59 -1.95
C PHE A 324 -5.70 19.76 -3.16
N GLN A 325 -5.15 20.19 -4.30
CA GLN A 325 -5.86 20.02 -5.56
C GLN A 325 -5.90 18.54 -5.96
N VAL A 326 -7.02 18.10 -6.54
CA VAL A 326 -7.21 16.72 -7.01
C VAL A 326 -6.14 16.35 -8.04
N SER A 327 -5.89 17.25 -8.99
CA SER A 327 -4.86 17.08 -10.02
C SER A 327 -3.43 17.03 -9.47
N ALA A 328 -3.19 17.58 -8.27
CA ALA A 328 -1.89 17.52 -7.62
C ALA A 328 -1.61 16.15 -6.98
N LEU A 329 -2.65 15.45 -6.51
CA LEU A 329 -2.50 14.09 -5.98
C LEU A 329 -2.68 13.02 -7.08
N TRP A 330 -3.60 13.23 -8.02
CA TRP A 330 -3.90 12.31 -9.10
C TRP A 330 -3.78 13.02 -10.44
N GLU A 331 -2.56 13.10 -10.96
CA GLU A 331 -2.27 13.85 -12.18
C GLU A 331 -3.04 13.28 -13.39
N GLY A 332 -3.69 14.18 -14.13
CA GLY A 332 -4.58 13.85 -15.25
C GLY A 332 -6.03 13.55 -14.86
N LEU A 333 -6.36 13.59 -13.56
CA LEU A 333 -7.72 13.48 -13.06
C LEU A 333 -8.37 14.88 -13.04
N PRO A 334 -9.53 15.08 -13.68
CA PRO A 334 -10.27 16.33 -13.54
C PRO A 334 -10.81 16.47 -12.11
N GLY A 335 -10.98 17.71 -11.66
CA GLY A 335 -11.77 17.97 -10.45
C GLY A 335 -13.28 17.83 -10.71
N ASN A 336 -14.07 18.20 -9.70
CA ASN A 336 -15.51 18.05 -9.65
C ASN A 336 -15.93 16.60 -9.90
N LEU A 337 -15.34 15.64 -9.22
CA LEU A 337 -15.57 14.22 -9.45
C LEU A 337 -17.02 13.83 -9.19
N ASP A 338 -17.55 12.89 -9.96
CA ASP A 338 -18.91 12.41 -9.79
C ASP A 338 -18.95 11.25 -8.78
N ALA A 339 -17.95 10.39 -8.78
CA ALA A 339 -17.79 9.34 -7.78
C ALA A 339 -16.32 8.89 -7.65
N ALA A 340 -15.98 8.31 -6.50
CA ALA A 340 -14.66 7.75 -6.24
C ALA A 340 -14.78 6.49 -5.38
N VAL A 341 -13.97 5.47 -5.67
CA VAL A 341 -13.95 4.23 -4.89
C VAL A 341 -12.56 3.60 -4.93
N TYR A 342 -12.12 3.08 -3.79
CA TYR A 342 -10.94 2.25 -3.69
C TYR A 342 -11.33 0.80 -3.43
N SER A 343 -10.69 -0.12 -4.13
CA SER A 343 -10.86 -1.57 -3.97
C SER A 343 -9.65 -2.16 -3.26
N PRO A 344 -9.77 -2.55 -1.98
CA PRO A 344 -8.73 -3.30 -1.28
C PRO A 344 -8.36 -4.62 -1.95
N ARG A 345 -9.25 -5.22 -2.74
CA ARG A 345 -8.99 -6.49 -3.46
C ARG A 345 -7.96 -6.32 -4.57
N THR A 346 -8.07 -5.26 -5.35
CA THR A 346 -7.22 -5.02 -6.52
C THR A 346 -6.16 -3.94 -6.28
N GLN A 347 -6.28 -3.21 -5.16
CA GLN A 347 -5.54 -1.99 -4.85
C GLN A 347 -5.79 -0.86 -5.86
N TRP A 348 -6.88 -0.94 -6.63
CA TRP A 348 -7.24 0.07 -7.62
C TRP A 348 -8.14 1.14 -7.03
N ILE A 349 -7.87 2.40 -7.37
CA ILE A 349 -8.75 3.53 -7.13
C ILE A 349 -9.44 3.87 -8.45
N HIS A 350 -10.76 3.82 -8.47
CA HIS A 350 -11.56 4.24 -9.61
C HIS A 350 -12.17 5.60 -9.33
N PHE A 351 -11.94 6.55 -10.23
CA PHE A 351 -12.60 7.85 -10.23
C PHE A 351 -13.50 7.96 -11.45
N PHE A 352 -14.68 8.53 -11.26
CA PHE A 352 -15.70 8.65 -12.28
C PHE A 352 -15.99 10.12 -12.54
N LYS A 353 -15.97 10.50 -13.82
CA LYS A 353 -16.37 11.85 -14.25
C LYS A 353 -16.98 11.79 -15.65
N GLY A 354 -18.21 12.27 -15.79
CA GLY A 354 -18.98 12.21 -17.02
C GLY A 354 -19.19 10.77 -17.48
N ASP A 355 -18.83 10.50 -18.74
CA ASP A 355 -18.87 9.17 -19.35
C ASP A 355 -17.54 8.42 -19.23
N LYS A 356 -16.62 8.85 -18.36
CA LYS A 356 -15.29 8.29 -18.24
C LYS A 356 -15.01 7.75 -16.84
N VAL A 357 -14.25 6.66 -16.80
CA VAL A 357 -13.63 6.12 -15.60
C VAL A 357 -12.12 6.27 -15.73
N TRP A 358 -11.49 6.79 -14.69
CA TRP A 358 -10.06 6.75 -14.48
C TRP A 358 -9.77 5.65 -13.48
N ARG A 359 -8.68 4.92 -13.70
CA ARG A 359 -8.20 3.93 -12.75
C ARG A 359 -6.80 4.31 -12.34
N TYR A 360 -6.55 4.33 -11.05
CA TYR A 360 -5.26 4.62 -10.45
C TYR A 360 -4.83 3.46 -9.58
N VAL A 361 -3.52 3.28 -9.47
CA VAL A 361 -2.91 2.50 -8.39
C VAL A 361 -2.12 3.50 -7.58
N ASN A 362 -2.46 3.65 -6.29
CA ASN A 362 -1.99 4.77 -5.46
C ASN A 362 -2.30 6.14 -6.12
N PHE A 363 -1.28 6.83 -6.63
CA PHE A 363 -1.40 8.16 -7.24
C PHE A 363 -1.13 8.17 -8.76
N LYS A 364 -0.89 7.00 -9.37
CA LYS A 364 -0.58 6.87 -10.81
C LYS A 364 -1.71 6.24 -11.62
N MET A 365 -2.08 6.90 -12.73
CA MET A 365 -3.12 6.40 -13.62
C MET A 365 -2.65 5.13 -14.33
N SER A 366 -3.52 4.11 -14.35
CA SER A 366 -3.30 2.85 -15.04
C SER A 366 -3.23 3.06 -16.56
N PRO A 367 -2.36 2.32 -17.27
CA PRO A 367 -2.30 2.38 -18.73
C PRO A 367 -3.64 2.10 -19.40
N GLY A 368 -3.95 2.88 -20.43
CA GLY A 368 -5.20 2.76 -21.20
C GLY A 368 -6.43 3.36 -20.51
N PHE A 369 -6.24 4.12 -19.42
CA PHE A 369 -7.27 4.96 -18.81
C PHE A 369 -6.98 6.45 -19.13
N PRO A 370 -7.98 7.35 -19.07
CA PRO A 370 -9.38 7.04 -18.79
C PRO A 370 -10.04 6.22 -19.91
N LYS A 371 -11.00 5.38 -19.52
CA LYS A 371 -11.84 4.61 -20.44
C LYS A 371 -13.25 5.14 -20.42
N LYS A 372 -13.94 5.02 -21.55
CA LYS A 372 -15.35 5.36 -21.64
C LYS A 372 -16.22 4.27 -20.97
N LEU A 373 -17.16 4.69 -20.15
CA LEU A 373 -18.20 3.87 -19.55
C LEU A 373 -19.31 3.63 -20.57
N ASN A 374 -19.16 2.58 -21.38
CA ASN A 374 -20.14 2.28 -22.44
C ASN A 374 -21.35 1.46 -21.96
N ARG A 375 -21.28 0.86 -20.76
CA ARG A 375 -22.28 -0.09 -20.25
C ARG A 375 -23.02 0.38 -18.99
N VAL A 376 -22.68 1.56 -18.50
CA VAL A 376 -23.24 2.18 -17.30
C VAL A 376 -23.53 3.63 -17.66
N GLU A 377 -24.60 4.20 -17.09
CA GLU A 377 -24.96 5.60 -17.35
C GLU A 377 -23.86 6.58 -16.92
N PRO A 378 -23.65 7.68 -17.67
CA PRO A 378 -22.68 8.70 -17.32
C PRO A 378 -23.14 9.54 -16.10
N ASN A 379 -22.20 10.27 -15.51
CA ASN A 379 -22.40 11.15 -14.36
C ASN A 379 -22.94 10.39 -13.13
N LEU A 380 -22.23 9.38 -12.66
CA LEU A 380 -22.63 8.59 -11.49
C LEU A 380 -22.85 9.47 -10.25
N ASP A 381 -23.72 9.08 -9.34
CA ASP A 381 -23.93 9.86 -8.11
C ASP A 381 -22.96 9.41 -7.00
N ALA A 382 -22.66 8.10 -6.93
CA ALA A 382 -21.71 7.55 -5.96
C ALA A 382 -21.13 6.20 -6.42
N ALA A 383 -20.03 5.78 -5.79
CA ALA A 383 -19.43 4.45 -5.96
C ALA A 383 -19.00 3.87 -4.62
N LEU A 384 -19.26 2.58 -4.40
CA LEU A 384 -19.01 1.87 -3.14
C LEU A 384 -18.30 0.55 -3.41
N TYR A 385 -17.16 0.30 -2.77
CA TYR A 385 -16.61 -1.05 -2.71
C TYR A 385 -17.22 -1.78 -1.52
N TRP A 386 -17.75 -2.98 -1.75
CA TRP A 386 -18.35 -3.78 -0.70
C TRP A 386 -17.46 -4.97 -0.34
N PRO A 387 -16.87 -5.02 0.87
CA PRO A 387 -15.95 -6.08 1.26
C PRO A 387 -16.54 -7.51 1.24
N LEU A 388 -17.77 -7.69 1.75
CA LEU A 388 -18.45 -8.99 1.83
C LEU A 388 -18.59 -9.72 0.48
N ASN A 389 -18.93 -9.02 -0.60
CA ASN A 389 -19.12 -9.65 -1.91
C ASN A 389 -18.00 -9.33 -2.91
N LYS A 390 -16.99 -8.56 -2.48
CA LYS A 390 -15.78 -8.24 -3.26
C LYS A 390 -16.08 -7.55 -4.60
N LYS A 391 -17.12 -6.70 -4.63
CA LYS A 391 -17.58 -5.96 -5.82
C LYS A 391 -17.70 -4.45 -5.60
N VAL A 392 -17.61 -3.71 -6.70
CA VAL A 392 -17.89 -2.28 -6.75
C VAL A 392 -19.35 -2.04 -7.14
N PHE A 393 -20.04 -1.19 -6.40
CA PHE A 393 -21.40 -0.74 -6.66
C PHE A 393 -21.35 0.68 -7.20
N LEU A 394 -21.96 0.91 -8.36
CA LEU A 394 -22.08 2.23 -8.98
C LEU A 394 -23.53 2.67 -8.86
N PHE A 395 -23.79 3.89 -8.37
CA PHE A 395 -25.14 4.40 -8.12
C PHE A 395 -25.50 5.51 -9.10
N LYS A 396 -26.73 5.48 -9.62
CA LYS A 396 -27.33 6.57 -10.39
C LYS A 396 -28.84 6.63 -10.13
N GLY A 397 -29.35 7.81 -9.79
CA GLY A 397 -30.75 8.01 -9.47
C GLY A 397 -31.18 7.15 -8.28
N SER A 398 -32.17 6.30 -8.52
CA SER A 398 -32.67 5.30 -7.56
C SER A 398 -32.16 3.88 -7.86
N GLY A 399 -31.19 3.74 -8.77
CA GLY A 399 -30.65 2.47 -9.23
C GLY A 399 -29.16 2.28 -8.96
N TYR A 400 -28.69 1.03 -9.08
CA TYR A 400 -27.28 0.68 -8.98
C TYR A 400 -26.85 -0.41 -9.97
N TRP A 401 -25.55 -0.48 -10.25
CA TRP A 401 -24.87 -1.55 -10.98
C TRP A 401 -23.86 -2.22 -10.05
N GLN A 402 -23.70 -3.54 -10.11
CA GLN A 402 -22.56 -4.22 -9.48
C GLN A 402 -21.54 -4.56 -10.54
N TRP A 403 -20.29 -4.26 -10.27
CA TRP A 403 -19.17 -4.48 -11.16
C TRP A 403 -18.11 -5.33 -10.45
N ASP A 404 -17.73 -6.45 -11.06
CA ASP A 404 -16.54 -7.20 -10.68
C ASP A 404 -15.35 -6.68 -11.48
N GLU A 405 -14.33 -6.20 -10.77
CA GLU A 405 -13.14 -5.60 -11.39
C GLU A 405 -12.24 -6.63 -12.08
N LEU A 406 -12.34 -7.91 -11.68
CA LEU A 406 -11.48 -8.99 -12.17
C LEU A 406 -12.19 -9.93 -13.15
N ALA A 407 -13.52 -9.85 -13.25
CA ALA A 407 -14.32 -10.72 -14.11
C ALA A 407 -15.23 -9.92 -15.03
N GLN A 408 -15.57 -10.52 -16.17
CA GLN A 408 -16.56 -9.91 -17.05
C GLN A 408 -17.92 -9.87 -16.35
N THR A 409 -18.47 -8.66 -16.21
CA THR A 409 -19.78 -8.44 -15.62
C THR A 409 -20.84 -8.32 -16.71
N ASP A 410 -21.91 -9.11 -16.59
CA ASP A 410 -23.11 -8.94 -17.40
C ASP A 410 -23.98 -7.82 -16.80
N PHE A 411 -24.15 -6.74 -17.57
CA PHE A 411 -24.95 -5.58 -17.19
C PHE A 411 -26.40 -5.64 -17.68
N SER A 412 -26.82 -6.71 -18.35
CA SER A 412 -28.16 -6.85 -18.97
C SER A 412 -29.34 -6.69 -18.00
N ARG A 413 -29.13 -7.01 -16.71
CA ARG A 413 -30.15 -6.96 -15.65
C ARG A 413 -30.06 -5.72 -14.75
N TYR A 414 -29.42 -4.67 -15.24
CA TYR A 414 -29.18 -3.42 -14.51
C TYR A 414 -29.76 -2.20 -15.25
N PRO A 415 -30.02 -1.08 -14.55
CA PRO A 415 -29.84 -0.87 -13.11
C PRO A 415 -30.84 -1.66 -12.25
N LYS A 416 -30.41 -2.08 -11.06
CA LYS A 416 -31.28 -2.65 -10.04
C LYS A 416 -31.73 -1.56 -9.06
N PRO A 417 -32.94 -1.63 -8.49
CA PRO A 417 -33.42 -0.61 -7.55
C PRO A 417 -32.60 -0.63 -6.26
N THR A 418 -32.05 0.53 -5.87
CA THR A 418 -31.26 0.71 -4.64
C THR A 418 -32.06 0.32 -3.39
N LYS A 419 -33.35 0.67 -3.36
CA LYS A 419 -34.30 0.31 -2.27
C LYS A 419 -34.48 -1.19 -2.08
N GLY A 420 -34.18 -2.00 -3.10
CA GLY A 420 -34.22 -3.46 -3.01
C GLY A 420 -33.07 -4.07 -2.21
N LEU A 421 -31.97 -3.33 -2.03
CA LEU A 421 -30.80 -3.78 -1.27
C LEU A 421 -30.57 -2.94 -0.01
N PHE A 422 -30.73 -1.63 -0.11
CA PHE A 422 -30.51 -0.66 0.96
C PHE A 422 -31.82 -0.01 1.37
N THR A 423 -32.23 -0.18 2.62
CA THR A 423 -33.51 0.35 3.10
C THR A 423 -33.31 1.70 3.81
N GLY A 424 -34.02 2.73 3.36
CA GLY A 424 -34.04 4.05 3.99
C GLY A 424 -32.94 5.02 3.52
N VAL A 425 -32.10 4.60 2.57
CA VAL A 425 -31.10 5.49 1.95
C VAL A 425 -31.76 6.50 1.00
N PRO A 426 -31.22 7.71 0.87
CA PRO A 426 -31.73 8.68 -0.09
C PRO A 426 -31.43 8.25 -1.53
N ASP A 427 -32.33 8.60 -2.45
CA ASP A 427 -32.05 8.53 -3.89
C ASP A 427 -31.00 9.60 -4.26
N GLN A 428 -30.16 9.37 -5.27
CA GLN A 428 -29.06 10.27 -5.69
C GLN A 428 -28.11 10.69 -4.54
N PRO A 429 -27.39 9.73 -3.92
CA PRO A 429 -26.36 10.05 -2.92
C PRO A 429 -25.17 10.74 -3.59
N SER A 430 -24.53 11.71 -2.94
CA SER A 430 -23.27 12.33 -3.41
C SER A 430 -22.01 11.56 -2.99
N GLY A 431 -22.17 10.46 -2.26
CA GLY A 431 -21.05 9.61 -1.86
C GLY A 431 -21.53 8.35 -1.17
N ALA A 432 -20.75 7.29 -1.26
CA ALA A 432 -21.01 6.04 -0.55
C ALA A 432 -19.69 5.35 -0.23
N MET A 433 -19.52 4.82 0.99
CA MET A 433 -18.33 4.04 1.32
C MET A 433 -18.59 3.02 2.43
N SER A 434 -17.85 1.91 2.40
CA SER A 434 -17.65 1.04 3.55
C SER A 434 -16.50 1.61 4.37
N TRP A 435 -16.76 1.90 5.64
CA TRP A 435 -15.75 2.52 6.50
C TRP A 435 -15.05 1.50 7.40
N ARG A 436 -14.06 1.95 8.16
CA ARG A 436 -13.16 1.10 8.98
C ARG A 436 -13.90 0.27 10.04
N ASP A 437 -15.09 0.70 10.45
CA ASP A 437 -15.96 0.01 11.41
C ASP A 437 -16.80 -1.11 10.77
N GLY A 438 -16.61 -1.38 9.47
CA GLY A 438 -17.33 -2.40 8.72
C GLY A 438 -18.76 -2.01 8.34
N ARG A 439 -19.17 -0.75 8.54
CA ARG A 439 -20.51 -0.25 8.19
C ARG A 439 -20.48 0.49 6.85
N VAL A 440 -21.65 0.58 6.22
CA VAL A 440 -21.84 1.33 4.97
C VAL A 440 -22.45 2.69 5.29
N TYR A 441 -21.88 3.72 4.68
CA TYR A 441 -22.26 5.11 4.83
C TYR A 441 -22.67 5.68 3.47
N PHE A 442 -23.77 6.43 3.45
CA PHE A 442 -24.22 7.22 2.31
C PHE A 442 -24.22 8.70 2.66
N PHE A 443 -23.86 9.55 1.71
CA PHE A 443 -23.74 11.00 1.89
C PHE A 443 -24.66 11.69 0.89
N LYS A 444 -25.34 12.76 1.31
CA LYS A 444 -26.15 13.61 0.44
C LYS A 444 -26.35 14.98 1.06
N GLY A 445 -26.01 16.03 0.30
CA GLY A 445 -26.03 17.40 0.82
C GLY A 445 -25.12 17.51 2.05
N LYS A 446 -25.63 18.08 3.14
CA LYS A 446 -24.90 18.25 4.41
C LYS A 446 -25.05 17.07 5.37
N GLN A 447 -25.70 16.00 4.92
CA GLN A 447 -26.14 14.90 5.76
C GLN A 447 -25.54 13.56 5.32
N TYR A 448 -25.38 12.65 6.28
CA TYR A 448 -24.98 11.28 6.01
C TYR A 448 -25.86 10.28 6.75
N TRP A 449 -25.98 9.08 6.19
CA TRP A 449 -26.77 7.95 6.69
C TRP A 449 -25.83 6.77 6.93
N ARG A 450 -25.92 6.16 8.11
CA ARG A 450 -25.21 4.93 8.44
C ARG A 450 -26.16 3.74 8.43
N LEU A 451 -25.73 2.64 7.85
CA LEU A 451 -26.50 1.39 7.80
C LEU A 451 -26.09 0.42 8.91
N ASN A 452 -27.05 -0.36 9.37
CA ASN A 452 -26.81 -1.52 10.22
C ASN A 452 -26.37 -2.74 9.39
N ARG A 453 -26.10 -3.86 10.08
CA ARG A 453 -25.72 -5.13 9.44
C ARG A 453 -26.80 -5.70 8.50
N GLN A 454 -28.06 -5.30 8.66
CA GLN A 454 -29.19 -5.67 7.80
C GLN A 454 -29.41 -4.66 6.66
N LEU A 455 -28.48 -3.74 6.43
CA LEU A 455 -28.49 -2.75 5.35
C LEU A 455 -29.67 -1.77 5.42
N ARG A 456 -30.15 -1.52 6.65
CA ARG A 456 -31.18 -0.52 6.94
C ARG A 456 -30.55 0.67 7.62
N VAL A 457 -31.03 1.86 7.29
CA VAL A 457 -30.64 3.09 7.98
C VAL A 457 -30.92 2.94 9.48
N GLU A 458 -29.89 3.22 10.27
CA GLU A 458 -29.99 3.14 11.71
C GLU A 458 -30.82 4.29 12.30
N LYS A 459 -31.48 4.01 13.43
CA LYS A 459 -32.20 5.03 14.19
C LYS A 459 -31.22 6.14 14.60
N GLY A 460 -31.62 7.39 14.39
CA GLY A 460 -30.78 8.57 14.70
C GLY A 460 -29.91 9.05 13.53
N TYR A 461 -30.18 8.57 12.32
CA TYR A 461 -29.66 9.10 11.06
C TYR A 461 -30.81 9.67 10.21
N PRO A 462 -30.58 10.69 9.35
CA PRO A 462 -29.29 11.28 9.01
C PRO A 462 -28.63 12.11 10.13
N ARG A 463 -27.32 12.31 10.01
CA ARG A 463 -26.51 13.20 10.86
C ARG A 463 -25.72 14.20 10.02
N ASP A 464 -25.24 15.26 10.65
CA ASP A 464 -24.48 16.33 9.99
C ASP A 464 -23.04 15.92 9.67
N ILE A 465 -22.60 16.17 8.44
CA ILE A 465 -21.26 15.84 7.95
C ILE A 465 -20.20 16.74 8.57
N ALA A 466 -20.42 18.06 8.59
CA ALA A 466 -19.42 19.01 9.07
C ALA A 466 -19.05 18.74 10.53
N HIS A 467 -20.04 18.42 11.35
CA HIS A 467 -19.83 18.12 12.76
C HIS A 467 -19.17 16.76 13.00
N ASN A 468 -19.71 15.69 12.40
CA ASN A 468 -19.30 14.31 12.74
C ASN A 468 -18.12 13.77 11.93
N TRP A 469 -17.88 14.31 10.73
CA TRP A 469 -16.76 13.91 9.87
C TRP A 469 -15.68 14.99 9.78
N MET A 470 -16.06 16.26 9.69
CA MET A 470 -15.07 17.35 9.52
C MET A 470 -14.63 17.95 10.87
N HIS A 471 -15.21 17.51 11.98
CA HIS A 471 -14.94 18.01 13.34
C HIS A 471 -15.11 19.53 13.48
N CYS A 472 -15.97 20.13 12.65
CA CYS A 472 -16.26 21.55 12.71
C CYS A 472 -17.13 21.86 13.93
N ARG A 473 -16.75 22.88 14.69
CA ARG A 473 -17.57 23.41 15.79
C ARG A 473 -18.64 24.31 15.19
N PRO A 474 -19.89 24.28 15.71
CA PRO A 474 -20.89 25.26 15.31
C PRO A 474 -20.39 26.66 15.70
N GLN A 475 -20.26 27.54 14.70
CA GLN A 475 -20.03 28.96 14.92
C GLN A 475 -21.27 29.52 15.63
N THR A 476 -21.15 29.89 16.89
CA THR A 476 -22.14 30.76 17.52
C THR A 476 -22.00 32.13 16.87
N PRO A 477 -23.08 32.72 16.31
CA PRO A 477 -22.98 34.04 15.70
C PRO A 477 -22.58 35.05 16.77
N ASP A 478 -21.39 35.63 16.62
CA ASP A 478 -20.95 36.78 17.41
C ASP A 478 -21.91 37.94 17.14
N THR A 479 -22.72 38.25 18.15
CA THR A 479 -23.49 39.49 18.19
C THR A 479 -22.51 40.65 18.32
N THR A 480 -22.13 41.28 17.21
CA THR A 480 -21.62 42.65 17.22
C THR A 480 -22.74 43.62 17.59
N PRO A 481 -22.61 44.44 18.64
CA PRO A 481 -23.36 45.67 18.75
C PRO A 481 -22.57 46.80 18.10
N SER A 482 -23.26 47.50 17.20
CA SER A 482 -22.91 48.77 16.57
C SER A 482 -22.42 49.84 17.57
N ASP A 483 -21.51 50.68 17.09
CA ASP A 483 -21.11 51.96 17.68
C ASP A 483 -22.29 52.82 18.14
N GLY A 484 -22.13 53.52 19.27
CA GLY A 484 -23.03 54.58 19.71
C GLY A 484 -22.90 55.01 21.18
N ASP A 485 -22.12 56.07 21.40
CA ASP A 485 -22.30 57.15 22.39
C ASP A 485 -21.90 56.99 23.89
N THR A 486 -20.81 57.70 24.22
CA THR A 486 -20.70 58.83 25.18
C THR A 486 -20.98 58.62 26.69
N THR A 487 -19.88 58.71 27.47
CA THR A 487 -19.73 59.15 28.89
C THR A 487 -20.42 58.30 29.97
N SER A 488 -19.92 58.11 31.20
CA SER A 488 -18.90 58.76 32.03
C SER A 488 -18.42 57.77 33.11
N SER A 489 -17.23 58.00 33.68
CA SER A 489 -16.93 57.98 35.13
C SER A 489 -17.31 56.75 35.97
N ALA A 490 -16.53 56.20 36.88
CA ALA A 490 -15.16 56.33 37.38
C ALA A 490 -15.00 55.23 38.46
N THR A 491 -13.75 54.93 38.83
CA THR A 491 -13.30 54.35 40.13
C THR A 491 -13.86 52.97 40.53
N GLY A 492 -13.04 51.91 40.54
CA GLY A 492 -12.21 51.49 41.69
C GLY A 492 -12.90 50.29 42.39
N THR A 493 -12.30 49.31 43.04
CA THR A 493 -10.96 49.03 43.57
C THR A 493 -10.98 47.54 43.99
N THR A 494 -9.82 46.87 43.89
CA THR A 494 -9.34 45.70 44.68
C THR A 494 -10.12 44.38 44.82
N LEU A 495 -9.44 43.31 44.39
CA LEU A 495 -9.08 42.06 45.11
C LEU A 495 -10.01 41.57 46.23
N ASP A 496 -10.55 40.34 46.06
CA ASP A 496 -10.26 39.31 47.07
C ASP A 496 -10.38 37.87 46.57
N THR A 497 -9.69 37.03 47.34
CA THR A 497 -9.27 35.64 47.17
C THR A 497 -10.40 34.65 47.49
N THR A 498 -10.40 33.45 46.89
CA THR A 498 -10.62 32.18 47.63
C THR A 498 -10.37 30.96 46.75
N SER A 499 -9.51 30.08 47.25
CA SER A 499 -9.31 28.70 46.80
C SER A 499 -10.54 27.83 47.07
N LEU A 500 -10.67 26.71 46.36
CA LEU A 500 -10.95 25.40 46.96
C LEU A 500 -10.75 24.29 45.91
N ALA A 501 -9.80 23.40 46.19
CA ALA A 501 -9.70 22.09 45.59
C ALA A 501 -10.67 21.14 46.32
N ILE A 502 -11.38 20.26 45.60
CA ILE A 502 -11.91 19.02 46.17
C ILE A 502 -11.81 17.86 45.17
N ASP A 503 -11.24 16.80 45.73
CA ASP A 503 -11.05 15.40 45.37
C ASP A 503 -12.17 14.66 44.61
N ILE A 504 -11.70 13.66 43.86
CA ILE A 504 -12.46 12.54 43.30
C ILE A 504 -12.39 11.39 44.32
N THR A 505 -13.54 10.97 44.85
CA THR A 505 -13.68 9.74 45.65
C THR A 505 -14.16 8.56 44.81
N LEU A 506 -13.39 7.48 44.87
CA LEU A 506 -13.79 6.12 44.54
C LEU A 506 -14.71 5.56 45.63
N ASN A 507 -15.71 4.75 45.23
CA ASN A 507 -16.31 3.77 46.14
C ASN A 507 -16.74 2.49 45.38
N THR A 508 -16.13 1.38 45.83
CA THR A 508 -16.57 -0.04 45.80
C THR A 508 -17.80 -0.20 46.73
N ASP A 509 -18.64 -1.25 46.80
CA ASP A 509 -18.63 -2.67 46.42
C ASP A 509 -20.08 -3.25 46.57
N HIS A 510 -20.31 -4.48 46.04
CA HIS A 510 -21.16 -5.59 46.53
C HIS A 510 -21.99 -6.38 45.47
N SER A 511 -21.49 -7.58 45.09
CA SER A 511 -22.02 -8.95 45.34
C SER A 511 -23.56 -9.21 45.28
N ALA A 512 -24.15 -10.30 44.78
CA ALA A 512 -23.75 -11.57 44.14
C ALA A 512 -25.04 -12.31 43.65
N ARG A 513 -24.94 -13.21 42.66
CA ARG A 513 -25.43 -14.63 42.67
C ARG A 513 -25.62 -15.24 41.26
N ASP A 514 -25.24 -16.51 41.19
CA ASP A 514 -25.87 -17.63 40.49
C ASP A 514 -25.55 -17.98 39.00
N THR A 515 -24.71 -19.02 38.90
CA THR A 515 -24.98 -20.33 38.27
C THR A 515 -24.38 -20.65 36.90
N ILE A 516 -23.52 -21.66 36.96
CA ILE A 516 -22.81 -22.42 35.91
C ILE A 516 -23.80 -23.37 35.21
N LEU A 517 -23.71 -23.49 33.88
CA LEU A 517 -24.18 -24.67 33.15
C LEU A 517 -23.19 -25.04 32.03
N ASP A 518 -22.59 -26.21 32.22
CA ASP A 518 -21.78 -26.99 31.28
C ASP A 518 -22.61 -27.48 30.10
N ILE A 519 -22.02 -27.50 28.89
CA ILE A 519 -22.38 -28.46 27.83
C ILE A 519 -21.11 -28.90 27.09
N THR A 520 -20.71 -30.16 27.30
CA THR A 520 -19.82 -30.96 26.45
C THR A 520 -20.62 -32.12 25.82
N PRO A 521 -20.10 -32.78 24.76
CA PRO A 521 -20.87 -33.33 23.65
C PRO A 521 -21.34 -34.78 23.86
N SER A 522 -22.39 -35.17 23.13
CA SER A 522 -22.89 -36.56 23.12
C SER A 522 -22.38 -37.32 21.90
N ASP A 523 -21.77 -38.46 22.19
CA ASP A 523 -21.30 -39.50 21.28
C ASP A 523 -22.38 -40.23 20.49
N THR A 524 -21.89 -40.82 19.43
CA THR A 524 -22.45 -41.77 18.47
C THR A 524 -22.85 -43.14 19.05
N ALA A 525 -23.95 -43.72 18.53
CA ALA A 525 -24.13 -45.16 18.25
C ALA A 525 -25.38 -45.32 17.34
N SER A 526 -25.25 -45.71 16.08
CA SER A 526 -25.17 -47.08 15.53
C SER A 526 -26.54 -47.78 15.40
N THR A 527 -27.05 -47.87 14.16
CA THR A 527 -27.85 -49.03 13.70
C THR A 527 -27.62 -49.28 12.20
N THR A 528 -27.10 -50.47 11.93
CA THR A 528 -26.94 -51.18 10.66
C THR A 528 -28.27 -51.42 9.93
N LEU A 529 -28.28 -51.29 8.60
CA LEU A 529 -29.08 -52.18 7.73
C LEU A 529 -28.45 -52.28 6.33
N LEU A 530 -27.97 -53.49 6.04
CA LEU A 530 -27.53 -53.99 4.74
C LEU A 530 -28.71 -54.09 3.77
N PHE A 531 -28.50 -53.82 2.48
CA PHE A 531 -28.93 -54.72 1.40
C PHE A 531 -28.08 -54.53 0.14
N LEU A 532 -27.80 -55.68 -0.48
CA LEU A 532 -26.95 -55.96 -1.64
C LEU A 532 -27.51 -55.44 -2.96
N GLY A 533 -26.65 -55.26 -3.97
CA GLY A 533 -27.08 -55.11 -5.36
C GLY A 533 -25.95 -54.83 -6.36
N ASN A 534 -25.22 -55.87 -6.72
CA ASN A 534 -24.26 -55.96 -7.84
C ASN A 534 -24.84 -55.45 -9.18
N ALA A 535 -23.96 -54.92 -10.06
CA ALA A 535 -23.66 -55.47 -11.40
C ALA A 535 -23.35 -54.39 -12.48
N THR A 536 -22.07 -54.38 -12.89
CA THR A 536 -21.55 -54.42 -14.28
C THR A 536 -22.07 -53.45 -15.36
N LEU A 537 -21.16 -52.56 -15.79
CA LEU A 537 -20.65 -52.32 -17.16
C LEU A 537 -21.19 -53.25 -18.28
N PRO A 538 -21.33 -52.76 -19.53
CA PRO A 538 -20.16 -52.55 -20.38
C PRO A 538 -20.13 -51.29 -21.28
N GLU A 539 -18.91 -51.08 -21.77
CA GLU A 539 -18.43 -50.29 -22.90
C GLU A 539 -19.42 -50.11 -24.07
N ILE A 540 -19.41 -48.90 -24.66
CA ILE A 540 -18.88 -48.59 -26.01
C ILE A 540 -18.28 -47.18 -25.95
#